data_AF-V4JM39-F1
#
_entry.id   AF-V4JM39-F1
#
_cell.length_a   1.000
_cell.length_b   1.000
_cell.length_c   1.000
_cell.angle_alpha   90.00
_cell.angle_beta   90.00
_cell.angle_gamma   90.00
#
_symmetry.space_group_name_H-M   'P 1'
#
loop_
_entity.id
_entity.type
_entity.pdbx_description
1 polymer ?
#
loop_
_entity_poly.entity_id
_entity_poly.type
_entity_poly.pdbx_seq_one_letter_code
_entity_poly.pdbx_strand_id
1 'polypeptide(L)'
;EDIERLREATILALCLAWPDLADAAAERLEALDCIAPDHAALLAAILEHYQSGAPAIEGADDHGGHAESDGPDNEIVRQIKVLLDTRVRPAVAQDGGDIVFHGFDRGVVYLHMQGACAGCPSSTLTLKMGIENLLRHYIPDVTEVRPVVV
;
A
#
# COMPACT_ATOMS: atom_id res chain seq x y z
N GLU A 1 21.89 11.39 28.85
CA GLU A 1 22.21 9.95 28.89
C GLU A 1 21.13 9.08 28.25
N ASP A 2 19.85 9.22 28.59
CA ASP A 2 18.77 8.43 27.96
C ASP A 2 18.60 8.63 26.45
N ILE A 3 18.74 9.86 25.98
CA ILE A 3 18.53 10.20 24.55
C ILE A 3 19.64 9.60 23.67
N GLU A 4 20.90 9.64 24.13
CA GLU A 4 22.04 9.04 23.42
C GLU A 4 21.83 7.53 23.24
N ARG A 5 21.42 6.84 24.31
CA ARG A 5 21.14 5.40 24.29
C ARG A 5 19.98 5.02 23.37
N LEU A 6 18.94 5.85 23.29
CA LEU A 6 17.81 5.62 22.40
C LEU A 6 18.18 5.81 20.93
N ARG A 7 19.06 6.77 20.62
CA ARG A 7 19.61 6.94 19.25
C ARG A 7 20.47 5.74 18.86
N GLU A 8 21.39 5.33 19.72
CA GLU A 8 22.24 4.15 19.50
C GLU A 8 21.42 2.87 19.29
N ALA A 9 20.40 2.64 20.12
CA ALA A 9 19.53 1.47 20.00
C ALA A 9 18.70 1.48 18.70
N THR A 10 18.22 2.64 18.27
CA THR A 10 17.43 2.79 17.04
C THR A 10 18.29 2.55 15.80
N ILE A 11 19.51 3.10 15.79
CA ILE A 11 20.49 2.88 14.71
C ILE A 11 20.87 1.39 14.64
N LEU A 12 21.16 0.76 15.79
CA LEU A 12 21.44 -0.68 15.84
C LEU A 12 20.27 -1.54 15.33
N ALA A 13 19.03 -1.20 15.68
CA ALA A 13 17.85 -1.92 15.21
C ALA A 13 17.65 -1.80 13.68
N LEU A 14 17.86 -0.61 13.12
CA LEU A 14 17.82 -0.36 11.67
C LEU A 14 18.92 -1.12 10.92
N CYS A 15 20.15 -1.09 11.43
CA CYS A 15 21.29 -1.82 10.85
C CYS A 15 21.07 -3.34 10.81
N LEU A 16 20.39 -3.89 11.82
CA LEU A 16 20.07 -5.33 11.88
C LEU A 16 18.92 -5.71 10.94
N ALA A 17 17.94 -4.82 10.75
CA ALA A 17 16.76 -5.08 9.92
C ALA A 17 17.01 -4.85 8.42
N TRP A 18 17.85 -3.88 8.05
CA TRP A 18 18.14 -3.52 6.65
C TRP A 18 19.58 -3.02 6.47
N PRO A 19 20.55 -3.90 6.19
CA PRO A 19 21.97 -3.55 6.13
C PRO A 19 22.31 -2.57 4.99
N ASP A 20 21.61 -2.64 3.85
CA ASP A 20 21.83 -1.74 2.71
C ASP A 20 21.34 -0.30 2.93
N LEU A 21 20.46 -0.07 3.92
CA LEU A 21 19.86 1.24 4.20
C LEU A 21 20.53 1.97 5.37
N ALA A 22 21.42 1.28 6.09
CA ALA A 22 22.02 1.73 7.33
C ALA A 22 22.88 2.99 7.15
N ASP A 23 23.78 2.99 6.16
CA ASP A 23 24.68 4.12 5.90
C ASP A 23 23.90 5.38 5.45
N ALA A 24 22.82 5.20 4.68
CA ALA A 24 21.98 6.31 4.22
C ALA A 24 21.05 6.87 5.31
N ALA A 25 20.63 6.03 6.26
CA ALA A 25 19.76 6.42 7.36
C ALA A 25 20.52 7.13 8.49
N ALA A 26 21.75 6.69 8.78
CA ALA A 26 22.59 7.27 9.83
C ALA A 26 22.82 8.77 9.62
N GLU A 27 23.18 9.18 8.39
CA GLU A 27 23.43 10.58 8.04
C GLU A 27 22.16 11.47 8.15
N ARG A 28 20.98 10.91 7.84
CA ARG A 28 19.69 11.62 8.00
C ARG A 28 19.25 11.70 9.46
N LEU A 29 19.57 10.71 10.29
CA LEU A 29 19.27 10.68 11.73
C LEU A 29 20.18 11.60 12.55
N GLU A 30 21.41 11.84 12.09
CA GLU A 30 22.29 12.87 12.66
C GLU A 30 21.77 14.29 12.37
N ALA A 31 21.09 14.49 11.25
CA ALA A 31 20.52 15.77 10.84
C ALA A 31 19.16 16.11 11.49
N LEU A 32 18.48 15.16 12.13
CA LEU A 32 17.28 15.44 12.93
C LEU A 32 17.70 15.84 14.35
N ASP A 33 17.69 17.14 14.62
CA ASP A 33 17.97 17.67 15.95
C ASP A 33 16.74 17.44 16.86
N CYS A 34 16.77 16.36 17.65
CA CYS A 34 15.66 15.92 18.52
C CYS A 34 15.45 16.82 19.76
N ILE A 35 16.20 17.92 19.90
CA ILE A 35 16.22 18.79 21.08
C ILE A 35 15.29 20.01 20.92
N ALA A 36 14.64 20.17 19.77
CA ALA A 36 13.63 21.21 19.58
C ALA A 36 12.36 20.85 20.41
N PRO A 37 11.92 21.69 21.39
CA PRO A 37 10.79 21.39 22.28
C PRO A 37 9.46 21.15 21.53
N ASP A 38 9.38 21.64 20.31
CA ASP A 38 8.35 21.46 19.32
C ASP A 38 8.23 20.01 18.81
N HIS A 39 9.30 19.21 18.78
CA HIS A 39 9.24 17.82 18.32
C HIS A 39 8.62 16.87 19.34
N ALA A 40 8.89 17.07 20.64
CA ALA A 40 8.26 16.28 21.70
C ALA A 40 6.76 16.59 21.81
N ALA A 41 6.38 17.86 21.64
CA ALA A 41 4.99 18.28 21.58
C ALA A 41 4.28 17.71 20.35
N LEU A 42 4.94 17.69 19.19
CA LEU A 42 4.40 17.10 17.96
C LEU A 42 4.21 15.58 18.11
N LEU A 43 5.19 14.87 18.66
CA LEU A 43 5.10 13.44 18.90
C LEU A 43 3.98 13.12 19.90
N ALA A 44 3.86 13.90 20.99
CA ALA A 44 2.79 13.74 21.97
C ALA A 44 1.41 13.97 21.33
N ALA A 45 1.26 15.00 20.49
CA ALA A 45 0.02 15.26 19.77
C ALA A 45 -0.35 14.12 18.80
N ILE A 46 0.64 13.56 18.09
CA ILE A 46 0.43 12.41 17.20
C ILE A 46 0.02 11.16 18.00
N LEU A 47 0.66 10.90 19.13
CA LEU A 47 0.38 9.73 19.97
C LEU A 47 -0.97 9.84 20.69
N GLU A 48 -1.34 11.03 21.18
CA GLU A 48 -2.67 11.32 21.73
C GLU A 48 -3.75 11.11 20.66
N HIS A 49 -3.51 11.61 19.44
CA HIS A 49 -4.42 11.40 18.31
C HIS A 49 -4.60 9.90 18.01
N TYR A 50 -3.51 9.13 17.95
CA TYR A 50 -3.55 7.68 17.77
C TYR A 50 -4.32 6.94 18.89
N GLN A 51 -4.12 7.34 20.15
CA GLN A 51 -4.82 6.74 21.29
C GLN A 51 -6.30 7.16 21.37
N SER A 52 -6.63 8.34 20.88
CA SER A 52 -8.01 8.84 20.83
C SER A 52 -8.88 8.14 19.79
N GLY A 53 -8.26 7.49 18.79
CA GLY A 53 -8.95 6.85 17.68
C GLY A 53 -9.64 7.82 16.71
N ALA A 54 -9.37 9.13 16.83
CA ALA A 54 -9.94 10.13 15.95
C ALA A 54 -9.40 9.98 14.50
N PRO A 55 -10.21 10.29 13.47
CA PRO A 55 -9.75 10.27 12.09
C PRO A 55 -8.62 11.30 11.89
N ALA A 56 -7.53 10.91 11.23
CA ALA A 56 -6.35 11.77 11.04
C ALA A 56 -6.60 12.98 10.11
N ILE A 57 -7.75 13.02 9.42
CA ILE A 57 -8.08 14.06 8.44
C ILE A 57 -9.59 14.36 8.56
N GLU A 58 -9.95 15.58 8.97
CA GLU A 58 -11.35 16.03 8.97
C GLU A 58 -11.75 16.44 7.54
N GLY A 59 -12.76 15.78 6.97
CA GLY A 59 -13.26 16.06 5.63
C GLY A 59 -12.66 15.22 4.51
N ALA A 60 -11.90 14.15 4.82
CA ALA A 60 -11.83 13.01 3.93
C ALA A 60 -13.11 12.20 4.15
N ASP A 61 -14.06 12.32 3.25
CA ASP A 61 -15.23 11.46 3.20
C ASP A 61 -14.83 9.99 3.42
N ASP A 62 -15.59 9.35 4.29
CA ASP A 62 -15.53 7.94 4.64
C ASP A 62 -15.62 7.04 3.39
N HIS A 63 -14.50 6.84 2.71
CA HIS A 63 -14.24 5.83 1.69
C HIS A 63 -12.93 5.10 2.06
N GLY A 64 -12.94 4.11 2.92
CA GLY A 64 -14.09 3.50 3.56
C GLY A 64 -13.70 2.89 4.88
N GLY A 65 -14.63 3.02 5.82
CA GLY A 65 -14.66 2.25 7.04
C GLY A 65 -14.26 0.80 6.80
N HIS A 66 -13.44 0.33 7.72
CA HIS A 66 -13.37 -1.07 8.09
C HIS A 66 -14.78 -1.54 8.50
N ALA A 67 -15.63 -1.81 7.51
CA ALA A 67 -16.31 -3.09 7.52
C ALA A 67 -15.22 -4.12 7.20
N GLU A 68 -14.40 -4.44 8.20
CA GLU A 68 -13.73 -5.73 8.20
C GLU A 68 -14.84 -6.76 8.22
N SER A 69 -15.26 -7.16 7.02
CA SER A 69 -15.68 -8.52 6.81
C SER A 69 -14.46 -9.35 7.22
N ASP A 70 -14.41 -9.77 8.48
CA ASP A 70 -13.45 -10.72 9.06
C ASP A 70 -13.71 -12.13 8.47
N GLY A 71 -13.85 -12.15 7.15
CA GLY A 71 -14.13 -13.29 6.32
C GLY A 71 -12.91 -13.59 5.46
N PRO A 72 -12.81 -14.82 4.95
CA PRO A 72 -11.68 -15.28 4.13
C PRO A 72 -11.37 -14.34 2.95
N ASP A 73 -12.38 -13.62 2.45
CA ASP A 73 -12.25 -12.68 1.35
C ASP A 73 -11.31 -11.49 1.67
N ASN A 74 -11.15 -11.07 2.93
CA ASN A 74 -10.28 -9.94 3.27
C ASN A 74 -8.80 -10.25 3.04
N GLU A 75 -8.31 -11.41 3.48
CA GLU A 75 -6.92 -11.82 3.24
C GLU A 75 -6.67 -12.01 1.74
N ILE A 76 -7.62 -12.58 1.00
CA ILE A 76 -7.52 -12.71 -0.46
C ILE A 76 -7.45 -11.32 -1.12
N VAL A 77 -8.32 -10.38 -0.73
CA VAL A 77 -8.31 -9.01 -1.23
C VAL A 77 -6.98 -8.32 -0.94
N ARG A 78 -6.42 -8.52 0.26
CA ARG A 78 -5.10 -7.97 0.63
C ARG A 78 -4.01 -8.53 -0.28
N GLN A 79 -4.00 -9.83 -0.53
CA GLN A 79 -3.03 -10.47 -1.43
C GLN A 79 -3.18 -9.98 -2.88
N ILE A 80 -4.41 -9.84 -3.37
CA ILE A 80 -4.69 -9.28 -4.70
C ILE A 80 -4.09 -7.88 -4.81
N LYS A 81 -4.37 -6.98 -3.85
CA LYS A 81 -3.85 -5.61 -3.85
C LYS A 81 -2.32 -5.58 -3.90
N VAL A 82 -1.65 -6.37 -3.05
CA VAL A 82 -0.19 -6.46 -3.03
C VAL A 82 0.38 -6.94 -4.37
N LEU A 83 -0.22 -7.96 -4.99
CA LEU A 83 0.25 -8.45 -6.30
C LEU A 83 0.04 -7.43 -7.42
N LEU A 84 -1.09 -6.72 -7.41
CA LEU A 84 -1.36 -5.66 -8.38
C LEU A 84 -0.33 -4.53 -8.25
N ASP A 85 -0.06 -4.08 -7.03
CA ASP A 85 0.86 -2.96 -6.78
C ASP A 85 2.32 -3.31 -7.07
N THR A 86 2.75 -4.54 -6.73
CA THR A 86 4.15 -4.95 -6.89
C THR A 86 4.52 -5.42 -8.29
N ARG A 87 3.56 -5.92 -9.08
CA ARG A 87 3.85 -6.51 -10.41
C ARG A 87 3.08 -5.91 -11.56
N VAL A 88 1.79 -5.64 -11.39
CA VAL A 88 0.93 -5.23 -12.51
C VAL A 88 1.02 -3.74 -12.76
N ARG A 89 0.86 -2.90 -11.72
CA ARG A 89 0.93 -1.44 -11.84
C ARG A 89 2.24 -0.95 -12.45
N PRO A 90 3.44 -1.47 -12.10
CA PRO A 90 4.68 -1.03 -12.73
C PRO A 90 4.70 -1.28 -14.24
N ALA A 91 4.20 -2.45 -14.68
CA ALA A 91 4.13 -2.79 -16.10
C ALA A 91 3.08 -1.93 -16.84
N VAL A 92 1.92 -1.72 -16.24
CA VAL A 92 0.85 -0.91 -16.85
C VAL A 92 1.23 0.58 -16.90
N ALA A 93 1.93 1.08 -15.88
CA ALA A 93 2.45 2.45 -15.86
C ALA A 93 3.50 2.69 -16.95
N GLN A 94 4.34 1.69 -17.26
CA GLN A 94 5.28 1.75 -18.39
C GLN A 94 4.54 1.88 -19.74
N ASP A 95 3.39 1.24 -19.88
CA ASP A 95 2.52 1.34 -21.06
C ASP A 95 1.66 2.62 -21.08
N GLY A 96 1.76 3.48 -20.05
CA GLY A 96 1.00 4.74 -19.95
C GLY A 96 -0.46 4.55 -19.48
N GLY A 97 -0.72 3.52 -18.68
CA GLY A 97 -2.01 3.28 -18.04
C GLY A 97 -1.93 3.21 -16.51
N ASP A 98 -3.08 2.94 -15.89
CA ASP A 98 -3.16 2.49 -14.50
C ASP A 98 -4.33 1.52 -14.33
N ILE A 99 -4.39 0.81 -13.21
CA ILE A 99 -5.48 -0.10 -12.85
C ILE A 99 -5.97 0.18 -11.43
N VAL A 100 -7.28 0.25 -11.24
CA VAL A 100 -7.91 0.47 -9.94
C VAL A 100 -8.69 -0.77 -9.54
N PHE A 101 -8.41 -1.29 -8.34
CA PHE A 101 -9.16 -2.41 -7.77
C PHE A 101 -10.52 -1.92 -7.25
N HIS A 102 -11.61 -2.53 -7.72
CA HIS A 102 -12.98 -2.21 -7.28
C HIS A 102 -13.52 -3.18 -6.25
N GLY A 103 -13.22 -4.47 -6.38
CA GLY A 103 -13.77 -5.48 -5.49
C GLY A 103 -13.46 -6.91 -5.91
N PHE A 104 -13.79 -7.83 -5.03
CA PHE A 104 -13.67 -9.26 -5.24
C PHE A 104 -14.95 -9.94 -4.75
N ASP A 105 -15.59 -10.74 -5.60
CA ASP A 105 -16.79 -11.51 -5.25
C ASP A 105 -16.74 -12.88 -5.92
N ARG A 106 -16.90 -13.96 -5.15
CA ARG A 106 -17.01 -15.34 -5.65
C ARG A 106 -15.96 -15.71 -6.71
N GLY A 107 -14.70 -15.36 -6.47
CA GLY A 107 -13.60 -15.63 -7.38
C GLY A 107 -13.49 -14.68 -8.57
N VAL A 108 -14.34 -13.65 -8.67
CA VAL A 108 -14.27 -12.64 -9.72
C VAL A 108 -13.67 -11.36 -9.18
N VAL A 109 -12.56 -10.93 -9.79
CA VAL A 109 -11.89 -9.67 -9.46
C VAL A 109 -12.39 -8.57 -10.40
N TYR A 110 -12.90 -7.50 -9.82
CA TYR A 110 -13.39 -6.33 -10.55
C TYR A 110 -12.30 -5.25 -10.56
N LEU A 111 -11.85 -4.89 -11.76
CA LEU A 111 -10.81 -3.88 -11.97
C LEU A 111 -11.34 -2.80 -12.90
N HIS A 112 -10.91 -1.57 -12.71
CA HIS A 112 -11.10 -0.49 -13.67
C HIS A 112 -9.76 -0.15 -14.30
N MET A 113 -9.73 -0.16 -15.62
CA MET A 113 -8.52 0.11 -16.40
C MET A 113 -8.54 1.57 -16.82
N GLN A 114 -7.40 2.25 -16.68
CA GLN A 114 -7.22 3.66 -17.00
C GLN A 114 -6.08 3.87 -17.99
N GLY A 115 -6.11 5.00 -18.70
CA GLY A 115 -5.07 5.42 -19.64
C GLY A 115 -5.04 4.59 -20.92
N ALA A 116 -3.84 4.26 -21.40
CA ALA A 116 -3.63 3.59 -22.68
C ALA A 116 -4.40 2.26 -22.83
N CYS A 117 -4.63 1.57 -21.71
CA CYS A 117 -5.30 0.26 -21.68
C CYS A 117 -6.84 0.35 -21.68
N ALA A 118 -7.42 1.52 -21.47
CA ALA A 118 -8.87 1.73 -21.42
C ALA A 118 -9.50 1.97 -22.81
N GLY A 119 -8.76 2.61 -23.72
CA GLY A 119 -9.30 3.11 -24.99
C GLY A 119 -9.27 2.13 -26.16
N CYS A 120 -8.55 1.01 -26.05
CA CYS A 120 -8.39 0.03 -27.14
C CYS A 120 -8.88 -1.36 -26.71
N PRO A 121 -9.94 -1.91 -27.32
CA PRO A 121 -10.51 -3.20 -26.90
C PRO A 121 -9.52 -4.36 -27.05
N SER A 122 -8.59 -4.26 -28.01
CA SER A 122 -7.53 -5.27 -28.18
C SER A 122 -6.54 -5.25 -27.02
N SER A 123 -6.14 -4.07 -26.54
CA SER A 123 -5.19 -3.94 -25.44
C SER A 123 -5.83 -4.32 -24.10
N THR A 124 -7.09 -3.93 -23.89
CA THR A 124 -7.88 -4.33 -22.71
C THR A 124 -7.99 -5.85 -22.61
N LEU A 125 -8.23 -6.54 -23.73
CA LEU A 125 -8.35 -8.00 -23.74
C LEU A 125 -7.04 -8.69 -23.37
N THR A 126 -5.92 -8.28 -23.98
CA THR A 126 -4.60 -8.86 -23.68
C THR A 126 -4.21 -8.61 -22.23
N LEU A 127 -4.43 -7.39 -21.72
CA LEU A 127 -4.13 -7.04 -20.35
C LEU A 127 -5.00 -7.83 -19.36
N LYS A 128 -6.31 -7.95 -19.63
CA LYS A 128 -7.21 -8.79 -18.83
C LYS A 128 -6.65 -10.22 -18.71
N MET A 129 -6.29 -10.84 -19.83
CA MET A 129 -5.77 -12.21 -19.83
C MET A 129 -4.45 -12.35 -19.06
N GLY A 130 -3.56 -11.36 -19.18
CA GLY A 130 -2.29 -11.33 -18.44
C GLY A 130 -2.49 -11.25 -16.93
N ILE A 131 -3.36 -10.33 -16.48
CA ILE A 131 -3.66 -10.15 -15.05
C ILE A 131 -4.38 -11.38 -14.50
N GLU A 132 -5.35 -11.94 -15.24
CA GLU A 132 -6.08 -13.13 -14.84
C GLU A 132 -5.15 -14.33 -14.64
N ASN A 133 -4.21 -14.56 -15.57
CA ASN A 133 -3.25 -15.65 -15.47
C ASN A 133 -2.28 -15.46 -14.29
N LEU A 134 -1.83 -14.22 -14.05
CA LEU A 134 -0.98 -13.90 -12.91
C LEU A 134 -1.71 -14.14 -11.59
N LEU A 135 -2.93 -13.61 -11.43
CA LEU A 135 -3.68 -13.75 -10.18
C LEU A 135 -4.02 -15.20 -9.90
N ARG A 136 -4.47 -15.97 -10.91
CA ARG A 136 -4.72 -17.43 -10.77
C ARG A 136 -3.49 -18.23 -10.34
N HIS A 137 -2.29 -17.80 -10.74
CA HIS A 137 -1.06 -18.50 -10.37
C HIS A 137 -0.71 -18.33 -8.88
N TYR A 138 -0.95 -17.15 -8.32
CA TYR A 138 -0.62 -16.84 -6.93
C TYR A 138 -1.79 -17.07 -5.96
N ILE A 139 -3.03 -16.95 -6.44
CA ILE A 139 -4.25 -17.02 -5.65
C ILE A 139 -5.23 -17.95 -6.39
N PRO A 140 -5.32 -19.24 -6.00
CA PRO A 140 -6.16 -20.22 -6.70
C PRO A 140 -7.66 -19.94 -6.58
N ASP A 141 -8.07 -19.10 -5.62
CA ASP A 141 -9.47 -18.67 -5.45
C ASP A 141 -9.94 -17.69 -6.53
N VAL A 142 -9.00 -17.03 -7.22
CA VAL A 142 -9.34 -16.15 -8.35
C VAL A 142 -9.68 -16.99 -9.57
N THR A 143 -10.91 -16.87 -10.04
CA THR A 143 -11.42 -17.54 -11.24
C THR A 143 -11.47 -16.60 -12.44
N GLU A 144 -11.86 -15.34 -12.32
CA GLU A 144 -12.01 -14.45 -13.50
C GLU A 144 -11.64 -13.00 -13.16
N VAL A 145 -11.15 -12.24 -14.14
CA VAL A 145 -11.01 -10.78 -14.03
C VAL A 145 -12.03 -10.09 -14.94
N ARG A 146 -12.80 -9.13 -14.39
CA ARG A 146 -13.77 -8.35 -15.16
C ARG A 146 -13.45 -6.86 -15.12
N PRO A 147 -13.39 -6.20 -16.28
CA PRO A 147 -13.32 -4.75 -16.33
C PRO A 147 -14.66 -4.16 -15.89
N VAL A 148 -14.63 -3.18 -14.99
CA VAL A 148 -15.76 -2.32 -14.66
C VAL A 148 -15.68 -1.11 -15.57
N VAL A 149 -16.77 -0.81 -16.27
CA VAL A 149 -16.91 0.40 -17.07
C VAL A 149 -17.65 1.41 -16.20
N VAL A 150 -16.99 2.51 -15.86
CA VAL A 150 -17.61 3.66 -15.17
C VAL A 150 -17.90 4.77 -16.16
#